data_AF-A0A820QIY6-F1
#
_entry.id   AF-A0A820QIY6-F1
#
_cell.length_a   1.000
_cell.length_b   1.000
_cell.length_c   1.000
_cell.angle_alpha   90.00
_cell.angle_beta   90.00
_cell.angle_gamma   90.00
#
_symmetry.space_group_name_H-M   'P 1'
#
loop_
_entity.id
_entity.type
_entity.pdbx_description
1 polymer ?
#
loop_
_entity_poly.entity_id
_entity_poly.type
_entity_poly.pdbx_seq_one_letter_code
_entity_poly.pdbx_strand_id
1 'polypeptide(L)'
;SIGINATYFPDGCSCENLNGCPRSAVIFQSNETSNFENIPGMMFDCLPLDAALASSFECFYDAWCLSLIQNVSKSNMRVQPLHSQSRFEHSTTLKTLLDELMIEQFTMEIVFASYYSICNPKYCTYSYTHKFDVLFMITFTTSAFGGILTVLKFIAPLLIQLAFRIHALKNRNNSLGVNNTNQSMNPGFTYVAEINFIW
;
A
#
# COMPACT_ATOMS: atom_id res chain seq x y z
N SER A 1 10.82 -49.11 2.69
CA SER A 1 10.25 -47.76 2.95
C SER A 1 9.20 -47.46 1.90
N ILE A 2 8.08 -46.86 2.30
CA ILE A 2 7.03 -46.40 1.38
C ILE A 2 7.16 -44.87 1.34
N GLY A 3 7.13 -44.27 0.15
CA GLY A 3 7.29 -42.83 -0.04
C GLY A 3 6.42 -42.31 -1.18
N ILE A 4 6.35 -40.98 -1.31
CA ILE A 4 5.69 -40.30 -2.43
C ILE A 4 6.79 -39.75 -3.35
N ASN A 5 6.68 -39.99 -4.66
CA ASN A 5 7.59 -39.45 -5.68
C ASN A 5 6.78 -38.92 -6.86
N ALA A 6 7.42 -38.13 -7.72
CA ALA A 6 6.88 -37.81 -9.04
C ALA A 6 7.22 -38.94 -10.02
N THR A 7 6.36 -39.17 -11.02
CA THR A 7 6.70 -40.04 -12.15
C THR A 7 7.93 -39.51 -12.91
N TYR A 8 8.70 -40.44 -13.51
CA TYR A 8 9.89 -40.20 -14.35
C TYR A 8 9.86 -38.87 -15.14
N PHE A 9 10.99 -38.16 -15.15
CA PHE A 9 11.12 -36.91 -15.91
C PHE A 9 10.99 -37.20 -17.40
N PRO A 10 9.91 -36.75 -18.09
CA PRO A 10 9.92 -36.82 -19.54
C PRO A 10 11.11 -35.98 -20.02
N ASP A 11 11.83 -36.51 -20.99
CA ASP A 11 13.03 -35.91 -21.53
C ASP A 11 12.77 -34.44 -21.89
N GLY A 12 13.47 -33.52 -21.21
CA GLY A 12 13.37 -32.07 -21.45
C GLY A 12 12.67 -31.24 -20.36
N CYS A 13 12.12 -31.86 -19.32
CA CYS A 13 11.56 -31.10 -18.19
C CYS A 13 12.63 -30.83 -17.13
N SER A 14 13.01 -29.56 -16.91
CA SER A 14 14.00 -29.15 -15.91
C SER A 14 13.42 -28.06 -15.00
N CYS A 15 13.77 -28.11 -13.72
CA CYS A 15 13.45 -27.06 -12.74
C CYS A 15 14.21 -25.76 -12.96
N GLU A 16 15.07 -25.71 -13.97
CA GLU A 16 15.73 -24.49 -14.43
C GLU A 16 14.81 -23.63 -15.32
N ASN A 17 13.72 -24.19 -15.85
CA ASN A 17 12.75 -23.45 -16.65
C ASN A 17 11.74 -22.70 -15.78
N LEU A 18 11.37 -21.48 -16.20
CA LEU A 18 10.35 -20.67 -15.51
C LEU A 18 8.96 -21.32 -15.48
N ASN A 19 8.65 -22.23 -16.40
CA ASN A 19 7.33 -22.85 -16.51
C ASN A 19 7.17 -24.10 -15.63
N GLY A 20 8.17 -24.41 -14.78
CA GLY A 20 8.13 -25.57 -13.90
C GLY A 20 8.03 -26.91 -14.64
N CYS A 21 7.58 -27.92 -13.91
CA CYS A 21 7.31 -29.26 -14.39
C CYS A 21 6.20 -29.98 -13.57
N PRO A 22 4.92 -29.65 -13.78
CA PRO A 22 3.81 -30.24 -13.04
C PRO A 22 3.59 -31.72 -13.42
N ARG A 23 3.41 -32.60 -12.43
CA ARG A 23 3.19 -34.04 -12.59
C ARG A 23 2.33 -34.65 -11.50
N SER A 24 1.64 -35.74 -11.79
CA SER A 24 0.91 -36.50 -10.78
C SER A 24 1.84 -37.14 -9.75
N ALA A 25 1.42 -37.07 -8.49
CA ALA A 25 2.06 -37.76 -7.38
C ALA A 25 1.82 -39.27 -7.46
N VAL A 26 2.86 -40.05 -7.22
CA VAL A 26 2.77 -41.51 -7.08
C VAL A 26 3.31 -41.98 -5.75
N ILE A 27 2.72 -43.04 -5.22
CA ILE A 27 3.26 -43.79 -4.10
C ILE A 27 4.15 -44.89 -4.67
N PHE A 28 5.35 -45.02 -4.10
CA PHE A 28 6.27 -46.10 -4.44
C PHE A 28 6.66 -46.85 -3.17
N GLN A 29 6.77 -48.17 -3.31
CA GLN A 29 7.29 -49.05 -2.27
C GLN A 29 8.70 -49.48 -2.64
N SER A 30 9.68 -49.26 -1.75
CA SER A 30 11.10 -49.54 -2.01
C SER A 30 11.43 -50.98 -2.42
N ASN A 31 10.48 -51.92 -2.26
CA ASN A 31 10.68 -53.34 -2.50
C ASN A 31 10.15 -53.80 -3.86
N GLU A 32 9.40 -52.98 -4.60
CA GLU A 32 8.83 -53.34 -5.90
C GLU A 32 9.02 -52.20 -6.90
N THR A 33 9.78 -52.44 -7.96
CA THR A 33 10.12 -51.46 -9.00
C THR A 33 8.95 -51.12 -9.94
N SER A 34 7.76 -51.69 -9.73
CA SER A 34 6.65 -51.65 -10.70
C SER A 34 5.28 -51.21 -10.16
N ASN A 35 5.09 -51.07 -8.84
CA ASN A 35 3.77 -50.72 -8.29
C ASN A 35 3.75 -49.22 -7.94
N PHE A 36 3.45 -48.40 -8.94
CA PHE A 36 3.18 -46.98 -8.76
C PHE A 36 1.67 -46.77 -8.73
N GLU A 37 1.15 -46.32 -7.59
CA GLU A 37 -0.24 -45.88 -7.49
C GLU A 37 -0.29 -44.36 -7.56
N ASN A 38 -1.05 -43.83 -8.52
CA ASN A 38 -1.29 -42.39 -8.65
C ASN A 38 -2.20 -41.92 -7.52
N ILE A 39 -1.87 -40.77 -6.93
CA ILE A 39 -2.72 -40.07 -5.97
C ILE A 39 -3.57 -39.06 -6.78
N PRO A 40 -4.87 -39.28 -6.96
CA PRO A 40 -5.74 -38.37 -7.70
C PRO A 40 -5.69 -36.97 -7.12
N GLY A 41 -5.59 -35.98 -8.00
CA GLY A 41 -5.54 -34.57 -7.64
C GLY A 41 -4.21 -34.07 -7.07
N MET A 42 -3.29 -34.92 -6.63
CA MET A 42 -2.03 -34.45 -6.05
C MET A 42 -0.97 -34.27 -7.13
N MET A 43 -0.41 -33.06 -7.24
CA MET A 43 0.61 -32.70 -8.22
C MET A 43 1.95 -32.38 -7.53
N PHE A 44 3.03 -32.67 -8.24
CA PHE A 44 4.41 -32.30 -7.94
C PHE A 44 4.91 -31.32 -8.99
N ASP A 45 5.69 -30.36 -8.55
CA ASP A 45 6.38 -29.40 -9.39
C ASP A 45 7.71 -29.03 -8.69
N CYS A 46 8.58 -28.34 -9.41
CA CYS A 46 9.84 -27.80 -8.94
C CYS A 46 9.65 -26.82 -7.78
N LEU A 47 8.60 -26.00 -7.83
CA LEU A 47 8.21 -25.14 -6.72
C LEU A 47 7.04 -25.79 -5.96
N PRO A 48 7.14 -25.93 -4.62
CA PRO A 48 6.04 -26.44 -3.81
C PRO A 48 4.75 -25.63 -3.96
N LEU A 49 4.86 -24.33 -4.24
CA LEU A 49 3.70 -23.47 -4.48
C LEU A 49 2.99 -23.81 -5.79
N ASP A 50 3.73 -23.96 -6.89
CA ASP A 50 3.15 -24.32 -8.19
C ASP A 50 2.55 -25.73 -8.16
N ALA A 51 3.22 -26.65 -7.47
CA ALA A 51 2.71 -27.98 -7.18
C ALA A 51 1.38 -27.94 -6.41
N ALA A 52 1.31 -27.13 -5.34
CA ALA A 52 0.10 -26.98 -4.55
C ALA A 52 -1.04 -26.34 -5.35
N LEU A 53 -0.75 -25.29 -6.13
CA LEU A 53 -1.72 -24.59 -6.96
C LEU A 53 -2.29 -25.47 -8.08
N ALA A 54 -1.45 -26.33 -8.66
CA ALA A 54 -1.85 -27.29 -9.69
C ALA A 54 -2.59 -28.51 -9.11
N SER A 55 -2.45 -28.79 -7.82
CA SER A 55 -3.14 -29.89 -7.14
C SER A 55 -4.64 -29.58 -6.93
N SER A 56 -5.46 -30.61 -6.78
CA SER A 56 -6.85 -30.56 -6.33
C SER A 56 -7.02 -31.35 -5.02
N PHE A 57 -8.16 -31.19 -4.36
CA PHE A 57 -8.50 -31.92 -3.14
C PHE A 57 -9.20 -33.25 -3.39
N GLU A 58 -9.17 -33.78 -4.60
CA GLU A 58 -9.90 -34.98 -5.02
C GLU A 58 -9.69 -36.17 -4.08
N CYS A 59 -8.43 -36.47 -3.72
CA CYS A 59 -8.07 -37.56 -2.81
C CYS A 59 -8.72 -37.44 -1.41
N PHE A 60 -9.03 -36.23 -0.93
CA PHE A 60 -9.60 -36.02 0.41
C PHE A 60 -11.08 -36.40 0.50
N TYR A 61 -11.75 -36.60 -0.63
CA TYR A 61 -13.14 -37.06 -0.70
C TYR A 61 -13.24 -38.59 -0.83
N ASP A 62 -12.13 -39.29 -1.06
CA ASP A 62 -12.09 -40.74 -1.26
C ASP A 62 -11.45 -41.47 -0.07
N ALA A 63 -12.16 -42.45 0.50
CA ALA A 63 -11.71 -43.20 1.67
C ALA A 63 -10.48 -44.08 1.36
N TRP A 64 -10.43 -44.67 0.16
CA TRP A 64 -9.29 -45.47 -0.27
C TRP A 64 -8.06 -44.57 -0.42
N CYS A 65 -8.20 -43.42 -1.07
CA CYS A 65 -7.08 -42.49 -1.27
C CYS A 65 -6.53 -41.94 0.06
N LEU A 66 -7.40 -41.61 1.02
CA LEU A 66 -6.97 -41.22 2.36
C LEU A 66 -6.18 -42.32 3.08
N SER A 67 -6.60 -43.58 2.93
CA SER A 67 -5.91 -44.72 3.54
C SER A 67 -4.49 -44.91 2.99
N LEU A 68 -4.28 -44.59 1.71
CA LEU A 68 -2.96 -44.58 1.09
C LEU A 68 -2.03 -43.56 1.75
N ILE A 69 -2.50 -42.32 1.95
CA ILE A 69 -1.71 -41.26 2.61
C ILE A 69 -1.42 -41.61 4.07
N GLN A 70 -2.37 -42.20 4.80
CA GLN A 70 -2.17 -42.66 6.18
C GLN A 70 -1.08 -43.73 6.27
N ASN A 71 -1.06 -44.68 5.33
CA ASN A 71 -0.07 -45.74 5.28
C ASN A 71 1.35 -45.19 5.03
N VAL A 72 1.48 -44.22 4.11
CA VAL A 72 2.78 -43.56 3.83
C VAL A 72 3.26 -42.75 5.03
N SER A 73 2.37 -41.97 5.64
CA SER A 73 2.70 -41.11 6.80
C SER A 73 2.89 -41.89 8.11
N LYS A 74 2.58 -43.20 8.13
CA LYS A 74 2.55 -44.05 9.34
C LYS A 74 1.71 -43.44 10.47
N SER A 75 0.65 -42.72 10.10
CA SER A 75 -0.23 -42.06 11.06
C SER A 75 -1.30 -43.03 11.57
N ASN A 76 -1.50 -43.06 12.89
CA ASN A 76 -2.59 -43.81 13.52
C ASN A 76 -3.88 -42.98 13.68
N MET A 77 -3.92 -41.79 13.07
CA MET A 77 -5.07 -40.88 13.19
C MET A 77 -6.25 -41.38 12.35
N ARG A 78 -7.44 -41.45 12.95
CA ARG A 78 -8.68 -41.77 12.24
C ARG A 78 -9.12 -40.57 11.40
N VAL A 79 -8.80 -40.60 10.10
CA VAL A 79 -9.24 -39.60 9.12
C VAL A 79 -10.52 -40.11 8.45
N GLN A 80 -11.47 -39.20 8.22
CA GLN A 80 -12.70 -39.48 7.47
C GLN A 80 -12.70 -38.64 6.19
N PRO A 81 -13.29 -39.14 5.08
CA PRO A 81 -13.46 -38.36 3.86
C PRO A 81 -14.22 -37.07 4.09
N LEU A 82 -13.88 -36.04 3.32
CA LEU A 82 -14.61 -34.78 3.33
C LEU A 82 -16.05 -34.97 2.81
N HIS A 83 -16.93 -34.08 3.25
CA HIS A 83 -18.33 -34.09 2.86
C HIS A 83 -18.51 -33.64 1.41
N SER A 84 -19.27 -34.39 0.60
CA SER A 84 -19.36 -34.18 -0.85
C SER A 84 -20.19 -32.97 -1.30
N GLN A 85 -20.86 -32.26 -0.38
CA GLN A 85 -21.63 -31.06 -0.73
C GLN A 85 -20.74 -29.82 -0.70
N SER A 86 -20.20 -29.46 -1.86
CA SER A 86 -19.47 -28.21 -2.13
C SER A 86 -20.03 -27.57 -3.40
N ARG A 87 -19.82 -26.26 -3.58
CA ARG A 87 -20.08 -25.60 -4.88
C ARG A 87 -19.07 -26.07 -5.93
N PHE A 88 -17.86 -26.43 -5.51
CA PHE A 88 -16.76 -26.80 -6.39
C PHE A 88 -16.79 -28.30 -6.69
N GLU A 89 -16.42 -28.65 -7.91
CA GLU A 89 -16.20 -30.06 -8.28
C GLU A 89 -14.95 -30.59 -7.56
N HIS A 90 -14.92 -31.87 -7.19
CA HIS A 90 -13.78 -32.48 -6.50
C HIS A 90 -12.48 -32.43 -7.32
N SER A 91 -12.58 -32.34 -8.64
CA SER A 91 -11.47 -32.21 -9.59
C SER A 91 -10.92 -30.77 -9.69
N THR A 92 -11.55 -29.80 -9.04
CA THR A 92 -11.17 -28.38 -9.15
C THR A 92 -9.80 -28.12 -8.52
N THR A 93 -8.92 -27.42 -9.25
CA THR A 93 -7.56 -27.07 -8.77
C THR A 93 -7.60 -26.06 -7.63
N LEU A 94 -6.62 -26.15 -6.72
CA LEU A 94 -6.46 -25.25 -5.59
C LEU A 94 -6.31 -23.80 -6.04
N LYS A 95 -5.68 -23.56 -7.19
CA LYS A 95 -5.62 -22.23 -7.80
C LYS A 95 -7.01 -21.63 -8.01
N THR A 96 -7.90 -22.37 -8.67
CA THR A 96 -9.28 -21.92 -8.92
C THR A 96 -10.05 -21.72 -7.61
N LEU A 97 -9.83 -22.59 -6.62
CA LEU A 97 -10.43 -22.41 -5.30
C LEU A 97 -9.96 -21.10 -4.66
N LEU A 98 -8.67 -20.79 -4.72
CA LEU A 98 -8.11 -19.55 -4.16
C LEU A 98 -8.56 -18.30 -4.92
N ASP A 99 -8.67 -18.38 -6.24
CA ASP A 99 -9.18 -17.30 -7.08
C ASP A 99 -10.65 -16.94 -6.70
N GLU A 100 -11.41 -17.93 -6.24
CA GLU A 100 -12.78 -17.80 -5.70
C GLU A 100 -12.83 -17.66 -4.16
N LEU A 101 -11.68 -17.34 -3.54
CA LEU A 101 -11.48 -17.16 -2.10
C LEU A 101 -11.91 -18.36 -1.23
N MET A 102 -12.03 -19.54 -1.82
CA MET A 102 -12.53 -20.77 -1.20
C MET A 102 -13.91 -20.60 -0.53
N ILE A 103 -14.69 -19.60 -0.95
CA ILE A 103 -16.02 -19.35 -0.40
C ILE A 103 -16.91 -20.46 -0.90
N GLU A 104 -17.63 -21.18 -0.03
CA GLU A 104 -18.57 -22.26 -0.41
C GLU A 104 -19.98 -21.72 -0.66
N GLN A 105 -20.43 -20.83 0.21
CA GLN A 105 -21.76 -20.19 0.15
C GLN A 105 -21.66 -18.73 0.57
N PHE A 106 -22.37 -17.85 -0.15
CA PHE A 106 -22.57 -16.47 0.26
C PHE A 106 -23.85 -16.40 1.10
N THR A 107 -23.71 -16.29 2.42
CA THR A 107 -24.85 -16.03 3.30
C THR A 107 -25.14 -14.53 3.31
N MET A 108 -26.32 -14.15 2.82
CA MET A 108 -26.75 -12.74 2.78
C MET A 108 -27.22 -12.24 4.15
N GLU A 109 -27.42 -13.13 5.12
CA GLU A 109 -27.76 -12.81 6.51
C GLU A 109 -26.48 -12.67 7.35
N ILE A 110 -25.77 -11.56 7.14
CA ILE A 110 -24.57 -11.26 7.93
C ILE A 110 -25.01 -10.61 9.25
N VAL A 111 -25.07 -11.39 10.33
CA VAL A 111 -25.25 -10.85 11.68
C VAL A 111 -23.93 -10.26 12.15
N PHE A 112 -23.66 -9.02 11.76
CA PHE A 112 -22.43 -8.30 12.15
C PHE A 112 -22.25 -8.18 13.67
N ALA A 113 -23.33 -8.28 14.45
CA ALA A 113 -23.29 -8.19 15.91
C ALA A 113 -22.37 -9.25 16.55
N SER A 114 -22.36 -10.50 16.06
CA SER A 114 -21.50 -11.56 16.58
C SER A 114 -20.04 -11.40 16.12
N TYR A 115 -19.83 -10.91 14.90
CA TYR A 115 -18.49 -10.61 14.39
C TYR A 115 -17.84 -9.47 15.20
N TYR A 116 -18.57 -8.38 15.43
CA TYR A 116 -18.08 -7.24 16.22
C TYR A 116 -17.95 -7.55 17.71
N SER A 117 -18.72 -8.50 18.27
CA SER A 117 -18.55 -8.90 19.67
C SER A 117 -17.23 -9.64 19.91
N ILE A 118 -16.76 -10.42 18.93
CA ILE A 118 -15.46 -11.10 18.97
C ILE A 118 -14.34 -10.10 18.67
N CYS A 119 -14.51 -9.28 17.63
CA CYS A 119 -13.56 -8.25 17.20
C CYS A 119 -13.86 -6.89 17.84
N ASN A 120 -14.13 -6.83 19.15
CA ASN A 120 -14.28 -5.56 19.87
C ASN A 120 -12.90 -5.07 20.36
N PRO A 121 -12.20 -4.18 19.64
CA PRO A 121 -10.91 -3.68 20.09
C PRO A 121 -11.10 -2.91 21.41
N LYS A 122 -10.42 -3.35 22.47
CA LYS A 122 -10.46 -2.67 23.77
C LYS A 122 -9.91 -1.24 23.72
N TYR A 123 -9.08 -0.95 22.73
CA TYR A 123 -8.44 0.36 22.54
C TYR A 123 -8.41 0.67 21.04
N CYS A 124 -8.90 1.84 20.68
CA CYS A 124 -8.74 2.38 19.33
C CYS A 124 -7.46 3.21 19.29
N THR A 125 -6.52 2.83 18.43
CA THR A 125 -5.35 3.64 18.12
C THR A 125 -5.61 4.42 16.83
N TYR A 126 -5.58 5.75 16.93
CA TYR A 126 -5.68 6.61 15.77
C TYR A 126 -4.27 6.93 15.26
N SER A 127 -3.97 6.57 14.01
CA SER A 127 -2.74 7.00 13.36
C SER A 127 -3.01 8.30 12.59
N TYR A 128 -2.40 9.39 13.06
CA TYR A 128 -2.38 10.64 12.31
C TYR A 128 -1.34 10.49 11.19
N THR A 129 -1.81 10.12 9.99
CA THR A 129 -0.99 10.24 8.78
C THR A 129 -0.98 11.72 8.38
N HIS A 130 0.00 12.47 8.86
CA HIS A 130 0.30 13.78 8.29
C HIS A 130 0.75 13.56 6.85
N LYS A 131 -0.16 13.81 5.89
CA LYS A 131 0.21 13.96 4.49
C LYS A 131 1.02 15.26 4.38
N PHE A 132 2.33 15.17 4.61
CA PHE A 132 3.27 16.24 4.30
C PHE A 132 3.31 16.39 2.79
N ASP A 133 2.38 17.16 2.25
CA ASP A 133 2.37 17.50 0.84
C ASP A 133 3.48 18.53 0.59
N VAL A 134 4.58 18.08 0.00
CA VAL A 134 5.75 18.91 -0.32
C VAL A 134 5.35 20.09 -1.21
N LEU A 135 4.33 19.93 -2.07
CA LEU A 135 3.79 21.03 -2.88
C LEU A 135 3.13 22.10 -2.01
N PHE A 136 2.44 21.72 -0.94
CA PHE A 136 1.82 22.68 -0.02
C PHE A 136 2.87 23.53 0.70
N MET A 137 3.99 22.94 1.10
CA MET A 137 5.09 23.70 1.75
C MET A 137 5.78 24.68 0.79
N ILE A 138 6.02 24.27 -0.47
CA ILE A 138 6.64 25.12 -1.49
C ILE A 138 5.73 26.30 -1.86
N THR A 139 4.43 26.03 -2.06
CA THR A 139 3.46 27.07 -2.39
C THR A 139 3.25 28.06 -1.25
N PHE A 140 3.21 27.58 0.00
CA PHE A 140 3.11 28.44 1.18
C PHE A 140 4.32 29.36 1.34
N THR A 141 5.54 28.82 1.19
CA THR A 141 6.76 29.64 1.30
C THR A 141 6.87 30.65 0.16
N THR A 142 6.58 30.25 -1.08
CA THR A 142 6.64 31.14 -2.25
C THR A 142 5.61 32.26 -2.16
N SER A 143 4.39 31.96 -1.69
CA SER A 143 3.34 32.98 -1.48
C SER A 143 3.69 33.96 -0.35
N ALA A 144 4.31 33.49 0.73
CA ALA A 144 4.77 34.35 1.82
C ALA A 144 5.84 35.35 1.34
N PHE A 145 6.90 34.87 0.69
CA PHE A 145 7.98 35.75 0.23
C PHE A 145 7.54 36.70 -0.90
N GLY A 146 6.75 36.21 -1.87
CA GLY A 146 6.26 37.03 -2.98
C GLY A 146 5.24 38.09 -2.57
N GLY A 147 4.30 37.73 -1.68
CA GLY A 147 3.26 38.62 -1.20
C GLY A 147 3.80 39.75 -0.34
N ILE A 148 4.70 39.43 0.60
CA ILE A 148 5.25 40.41 1.55
C ILE A 148 6.03 41.51 0.82
N LEU A 149 6.87 41.14 -0.14
CA LEU A 149 7.67 42.12 -0.90
C LEU A 149 6.80 43.04 -1.75
N THR A 150 5.73 42.51 -2.35
CA THR A 150 4.81 43.29 -3.19
C THR A 150 3.97 44.26 -2.35
N VAL A 151 3.43 43.79 -1.22
CA VAL A 151 2.64 44.62 -0.30
C VAL A 151 3.52 45.71 0.33
N LEU A 152 4.76 45.38 0.72
CA LEU A 152 5.69 46.35 1.28
C LEU A 152 6.03 47.47 0.30
N LYS A 153 6.27 47.14 -0.99
CA LYS A 153 6.50 48.15 -2.04
C LYS A 153 5.30 49.08 -2.24
N PHE A 154 4.08 48.58 -2.07
CA PHE A 154 2.87 49.39 -2.20
C PHE A 154 2.61 50.27 -0.98
N ILE A 155 2.88 49.76 0.23
CA ILE A 155 2.68 50.48 1.49
C ILE A 155 3.76 51.55 1.73
N ALA A 156 5.00 51.30 1.29
CA ALA A 156 6.13 52.22 1.47
C ALA A 156 5.88 53.68 1.01
N PRO A 157 5.41 53.96 -0.24
CA PRO A 157 5.16 55.34 -0.67
C PRO A 157 4.03 56.00 0.14
N LEU A 158 3.04 55.22 0.58
CA LEU A 158 1.91 55.72 1.36
C LEU A 158 2.36 56.15 2.76
N LEU A 159 3.22 55.35 3.41
CA LEU A 159 3.82 55.70 4.71
C LEU A 159 4.72 56.94 4.61
N ILE A 160 5.53 57.06 3.56
CA ILE A 160 6.41 58.21 3.35
C ILE A 160 5.60 59.50 3.17
N GLN A 161 4.55 59.48 2.34
CA GLN A 161 3.68 60.65 2.15
C GLN A 161 2.97 61.06 3.45
N LEU A 162 2.54 60.09 4.25
CA LEU A 162 1.85 60.34 5.52
C LEU A 162 2.83 60.92 6.56
N ALA A 163 4.06 60.42 6.62
CA ALA A 163 5.12 60.95 7.46
C ALA A 163 5.48 62.41 7.11
N PHE A 164 5.61 62.73 5.82
CA PHE A 164 5.85 64.10 5.36
C PHE A 164 4.69 65.05 5.73
N ARG A 165 3.44 64.61 5.59
CA ARG A 165 2.26 65.41 6.00
C ARG A 165 2.28 65.69 7.50
N ILE A 166 2.57 64.69 8.33
CA ILE A 166 2.66 64.86 9.78
C ILE A 166 3.81 65.82 10.15
N HIS A 167 4.98 65.67 9.52
CA HIS A 167 6.13 66.55 9.78
C HIS A 167 5.85 68.01 9.38
N ALA A 168 5.19 68.24 8.24
CA ALA A 168 4.78 69.56 7.80
C ALA A 168 3.76 70.22 8.76
N LEU A 169 2.82 69.43 9.30
CA LEU A 169 1.86 69.90 10.31
C LEU A 169 2.55 70.22 11.65
N LYS A 170 3.52 69.40 12.08
CA LYS A 170 4.30 69.63 13.30
C LYS A 170 5.18 70.89 13.20
N ASN A 171 5.75 71.16 12.03
CA ASN A 171 6.59 72.35 11.81
C ASN A 171 5.79 73.66 11.86
N ARG A 172 4.51 73.66 11.46
CA ARG A 172 3.61 74.82 11.58
C ARG A 172 3.30 75.18 13.04
N ASN A 173 3.19 74.20 13.93
CA ASN A 173 2.96 74.47 15.36
C ASN A 173 4.20 75.03 16.07
N ASN A 174 5.41 74.68 15.60
CA ASN A 174 6.65 75.21 16.16
C ASN A 174 6.96 76.64 15.69
N SER A 175 6.43 77.10 14.54
CA SER A 175 6.65 78.47 14.05
C SER A 175 5.72 79.53 14.67
N LEU A 176 4.74 79.14 15.49
CA LEU A 176 3.93 80.07 16.29
C LEU A 176 4.51 80.29 17.71
N GLY A 177 5.71 79.74 17.99
CA GLY A 177 6.34 79.78 19.31
C GLY A 177 7.83 80.15 19.35
N VAL A 178 8.46 80.58 18.25
CA VAL A 178 9.88 80.97 18.28
C VAL A 178 10.13 82.21 17.42
N ASN A 179 10.39 83.34 18.09
CA ASN A 179 10.99 84.54 17.49
C ASN A 179 12.47 84.28 17.17
N ASN A 180 12.85 84.58 15.93
CA ASN A 180 14.18 84.92 15.38
C ASN A 180 15.44 84.17 15.88
N THR A 181 16.10 83.45 14.95
CA THR A 181 17.50 83.74 14.56
C THR A 181 17.87 82.97 13.29
N ASN A 182 18.74 83.59 12.50
CA ASN A 182 19.15 83.21 11.16
C ASN A 182 19.82 81.83 11.07
N GLN A 183 19.55 81.05 10.02
CA GLN A 183 20.59 80.33 9.29
C GLN A 183 20.12 79.80 7.92
N SER A 184 20.97 80.10 6.94
CA SER A 184 21.02 79.61 5.56
C SER A 184 20.94 78.08 5.46
N MET A 185 20.36 77.56 4.35
CA MET A 185 20.99 76.61 3.41
C MET A 185 19.94 75.72 2.69
N ASN A 186 19.64 76.09 1.43
CA ASN A 186 19.38 75.25 0.23
C ASN A 186 18.38 74.06 0.25
N PRO A 187 17.31 74.05 -0.60
CA PRO A 187 16.54 72.85 -0.88
C PRO A 187 17.12 72.12 -2.11
N GLY A 188 18.07 71.23 -1.88
CA GLY A 188 18.55 70.30 -2.90
C GLY A 188 18.26 68.89 -2.46
N PHE A 189 17.33 68.20 -3.12
CA PHE A 189 17.44 66.80 -3.57
C PHE A 189 16.10 66.34 -4.14
N THR A 190 15.93 66.55 -5.45
CA THR A 190 15.00 65.81 -6.29
C THR A 190 15.47 64.35 -6.39
N TYR A 191 14.69 63.41 -5.88
CA TYR A 191 14.87 61.99 -6.20
C TYR A 191 13.90 61.61 -7.31
N VAL A 192 14.45 61.48 -8.53
CA VAL A 192 13.80 60.84 -9.66
C VAL A 192 13.78 59.35 -9.35
N ALA A 193 12.59 58.79 -9.10
CA ALA A 193 12.44 57.34 -8.99
C ALA A 193 12.43 56.76 -10.41
N GLU A 194 13.60 56.47 -10.97
CA GLU A 194 13.66 55.53 -12.10
C GLU A 194 13.37 54.13 -11.58
N ILE A 195 12.16 53.65 -11.89
CA ILE A 195 11.77 52.26 -11.72
C ILE A 195 12.19 51.53 -13.00
N ASN A 196 13.43 51.05 -13.05
CA ASN A 196 13.81 50.09 -14.09
C ASN A 196 13.33 48.69 -13.66
N PHE A 197 12.30 48.21 -14.34
CA PHE A 197 11.88 46.81 -14.31
C PHE A 197 12.79 46.01 -15.25
N ILE A 198 13.56 45.08 -14.69
CA ILE A 198 14.17 43.99 -15.45
C ILE A 198 13.60 42.70 -14.84
N TRP A 199 13.04 41.87 -15.72
CA TRP A 199 12.38 40.59 -15.43
C TRP A 199 13.32 39.59 -14.75
#